data_AF-A0AA86S231-F1
#
_entry.id   AF-A0AA86S231-F1
#
_cell.length_a   1.000
_cell.length_b   1.000
_cell.length_c   1.000
_cell.angle_alpha   90.00
_cell.angle_beta   90.00
_cell.angle_gamma   90.00
#
_symmetry.space_group_name_H-M   'P 1'
#
loop_
_entity.id
_entity.type
_entity.pdbx_description
1 polymer ?
#
loop_
_entity_poly.entity_id
_entity_poly.type
_entity_poly.pdbx_seq_one_letter_code
_entity_poly.pdbx_strand_id
1 'polypeptide(L)'
;MWQPYKDENPVVESHSNITSTDFWNLPPVKALKSGLTTSRGKILEIDWPPMSLPSTYYYISLYFQDNRQQSPYSWRIFDVSINGHTFFSNLNATAKGVTVYAAQWPLFGQTKISLIPAAGTPVGPVINAGEIYQILPLGGRTHTRDVIAMEDLARSLQNPPADWNGDPCLPKGNSWTGLTCSNGFHARVTTLNLTNAGLSGTLTPTLGHLSALAHLWLGGNKLTGTIPDLSGLKDLQTLHLEKNNFEGSLPPTTEKLPRLREMGKLANLTVKAKRSEITIQVQIASYNRAFSVSRWL
;
A
#
# COMPACT_ATOMS: atom_id res chain seq x y z
N MET A 1 -0.35 -10.91 6.89
CA MET A 1 -1.05 -11.51 8.05
C MET A 1 -1.14 -13.02 7.80
N TRP A 2 -0.71 -13.87 8.74
CA TRP A 2 -0.77 -15.33 8.58
C TRP A 2 -2.21 -15.83 8.73
N GLN A 3 -2.70 -16.59 7.76
CA GLN A 3 -4.06 -17.13 7.73
C GLN A 3 -4.02 -18.66 7.69
N PRO A 4 -4.96 -19.35 8.36
CA PRO A 4 -5.06 -20.80 8.25
C PRO A 4 -5.43 -21.17 6.82
N TYR A 5 -4.81 -22.24 6.32
CA TYR A 5 -5.16 -22.86 5.05
C TYR A 5 -5.55 -24.32 5.31
N LYS A 6 -6.63 -24.76 4.68
CA LYS A 6 -7.13 -26.12 4.77
C LYS A 6 -7.75 -26.50 3.43
N ASP A 7 -7.44 -27.69 2.98
CA ASP A 7 -8.04 -28.34 1.81
C ASP A 7 -8.57 -29.73 2.21
N GLU A 8 -8.77 -30.61 1.23
CA GLU A 8 -9.24 -31.98 1.45
C GLU A 8 -8.15 -32.91 2.03
N ASN A 9 -6.89 -32.46 2.12
CA ASN A 9 -5.83 -33.26 2.67
C ASN A 9 -5.96 -33.40 4.21
N PRO A 10 -5.55 -34.55 4.76
CA PRO A 10 -5.57 -34.74 6.20
C PRO A 10 -4.59 -33.81 6.92
N VAL A 11 -5.01 -33.35 8.08
CA VAL A 11 -4.22 -32.48 8.96
C VAL A 11 -3.75 -33.31 10.16
N VAL A 12 -2.49 -33.14 10.55
CA VAL A 12 -1.91 -33.75 11.76
C VAL A 12 -1.47 -32.67 12.75
N GLU A 13 -1.88 -32.82 14.01
CA GLU A 13 -1.45 -31.93 15.10
C GLU A 13 -0.02 -32.26 15.56
N SER A 14 0.70 -31.23 15.99
CA SER A 14 2.06 -31.33 16.51
C SER A 14 2.06 -31.77 17.97
N HIS A 15 2.71 -32.88 18.26
CA HIS A 15 2.92 -33.43 19.61
C HIS A 15 4.37 -33.26 20.11
N SER A 16 5.23 -32.60 19.33
CA SER A 16 6.59 -32.22 19.70
C SER A 16 6.62 -30.80 20.30
N ASN A 17 7.68 -30.47 21.05
CA ASN A 17 7.88 -29.09 21.52
C ASN A 17 8.09 -28.17 20.30
N ILE A 18 7.18 -27.22 20.10
CA ILE A 18 7.23 -26.29 18.97
C ILE A 18 8.03 -25.05 19.38
N THR A 19 9.18 -24.85 18.77
CA THR A 19 10.01 -23.64 18.85
C THR A 19 10.16 -23.03 17.47
N SER A 20 10.00 -21.70 17.35
CA SER A 20 10.29 -21.01 16.09
C SER A 20 11.76 -20.64 15.94
N THR A 21 12.55 -20.73 17.01
CA THR A 21 13.97 -20.33 17.07
C THR A 21 14.87 -21.14 16.15
N ASP A 22 14.45 -22.35 15.80
CA ASP A 22 15.19 -23.24 14.91
C ASP A 22 14.96 -22.90 13.42
N PHE A 23 14.00 -22.02 13.12
CA PHE A 23 13.71 -21.52 11.78
C PHE A 23 14.39 -20.16 11.57
N TRP A 24 15.05 -20.00 10.42
CA TRP A 24 15.88 -18.82 10.15
C TRP A 24 15.13 -17.48 10.21
N ASN A 25 13.84 -17.47 9.89
CA ASN A 25 13.00 -16.26 9.88
C ASN A 25 11.86 -16.28 10.90
N LEU A 26 11.94 -17.17 11.90
CA LEU A 26 11.09 -17.13 13.09
C LEU A 26 9.58 -17.05 12.76
N PRO A 27 9.01 -18.03 12.02
CA PRO A 27 7.59 -18.03 11.72
C PRO A 27 6.77 -18.09 13.02
N PRO A 28 5.51 -17.62 13.03
CA PRO A 28 4.68 -17.69 14.21
C PRO A 28 4.49 -19.13 14.66
N VAL A 29 4.72 -19.42 15.95
CA VAL A 29 4.56 -20.75 16.56
C VAL A 29 3.19 -21.37 16.23
N LYS A 30 2.14 -20.54 16.13
CA LYS A 30 0.79 -20.98 15.74
C LYS A 30 0.72 -21.67 14.37
N ALA A 31 1.59 -21.30 13.43
CA ALA A 31 1.65 -21.88 12.09
C ALA A 31 2.26 -23.30 12.09
N LEU A 32 2.97 -23.66 13.17
CA LEU A 32 3.63 -24.95 13.32
C LEU A 32 2.85 -25.93 14.21
N LYS A 33 1.67 -25.54 14.71
CA LYS A 33 0.81 -26.39 15.56
C LYS A 33 0.20 -27.58 14.83
N SER A 34 0.10 -27.49 13.52
CA SER A 34 -0.45 -28.53 12.66
C SER A 34 0.29 -28.56 11.33
N GLY A 35 0.08 -29.60 10.53
CA GLY A 35 0.55 -29.66 9.16
C GLY A 35 -0.35 -30.51 8.28
N LEU A 36 -0.39 -30.17 6.99
CA LEU A 36 -0.99 -31.00 5.95
C LEU A 36 -0.09 -32.20 5.69
N THR A 37 -0.68 -33.37 5.54
CA THR A 37 0.04 -34.64 5.35
C THR A 37 -0.73 -35.53 4.39
N THR A 38 -0.16 -36.68 4.03
CA THR A 38 -0.90 -37.77 3.38
C THR A 38 -0.46 -39.12 3.97
N SER A 39 -1.07 -40.22 3.51
CA SER A 39 -0.69 -41.56 3.93
C SER A 39 0.69 -41.95 3.39
N ARG A 40 1.31 -42.95 4.01
CA ARG A 40 2.63 -43.48 3.59
C ARG A 40 2.71 -43.73 2.09
N GLY A 41 3.77 -43.24 1.46
CA GLY A 41 4.07 -43.46 0.04
C GLY A 41 3.18 -42.70 -0.94
N LYS A 42 2.19 -41.92 -0.49
CA LYS A 42 1.40 -41.06 -1.36
C LYS A 42 2.04 -39.68 -1.51
N ILE A 43 1.88 -39.10 -2.70
CA ILE A 43 2.24 -37.71 -2.97
C ILE A 43 1.21 -36.82 -2.27
N LEU A 44 1.67 -35.75 -1.62
CA LEU A 44 0.80 -34.69 -1.11
C LEU A 44 0.76 -33.57 -2.14
N GLU A 45 -0.41 -33.27 -2.69
CA GLU A 45 -0.62 -32.16 -3.62
C GLU A 45 -1.44 -31.06 -2.94
N ILE A 46 -1.04 -29.81 -3.14
CA ILE A 46 -1.65 -28.64 -2.51
C ILE A 46 -1.76 -27.53 -3.55
N ASP A 47 -2.98 -27.07 -3.82
CA ASP A 47 -3.23 -25.91 -4.68
C ASP A 47 -3.21 -24.62 -3.84
N TRP A 48 -2.00 -24.09 -3.61
CA TRP A 48 -1.79 -22.91 -2.78
C TRP A 48 -0.78 -21.94 -3.41
N PRO A 49 -1.06 -20.62 -3.44
CA PRO A 49 -2.24 -19.94 -2.87
C PRO A 49 -3.55 -20.21 -3.66
N PRO A 50 -4.73 -20.01 -3.05
CA PRO A 50 -6.03 -20.31 -3.69
C PRO A 50 -6.38 -19.36 -4.83
N MET A 51 -5.68 -18.23 -4.94
CA MET A 51 -5.86 -17.25 -6.00
C MET A 51 -4.83 -17.44 -7.11
N SER A 52 -5.22 -17.12 -8.35
CA SER A 52 -4.27 -17.06 -9.46
C SER A 52 -3.28 -15.91 -9.27
N LEU A 53 -2.00 -16.20 -9.52
CA LEU A 53 -0.90 -15.26 -9.38
C LEU A 53 -0.57 -14.57 -10.72
N PRO A 54 -0.28 -13.26 -10.71
CA PRO A 54 0.34 -12.59 -11.85
C PRO A 54 1.62 -13.28 -12.32
N SER A 55 1.92 -13.20 -13.63
CA SER A 55 3.17 -13.73 -14.16
C SER A 55 4.36 -12.85 -13.76
N THR A 56 5.13 -13.30 -12.76
CA THR A 56 6.35 -12.62 -12.27
C THR A 56 7.17 -13.55 -11.37
N TYR A 57 8.22 -13.00 -10.75
CA TYR A 57 9.01 -13.66 -9.71
C TYR A 57 8.39 -13.51 -8.33
N TYR A 58 8.52 -14.56 -7.54
CA TYR A 58 8.04 -14.62 -6.17
C TYR A 58 9.16 -15.08 -5.24
N TYR A 59 9.15 -14.54 -4.03
CA TYR A 59 9.86 -15.12 -2.90
C TYR A 59 8.94 -16.17 -2.28
N ILE A 60 9.41 -17.40 -2.17
CA ILE A 60 8.64 -18.51 -1.59
C ILE A 60 9.42 -19.04 -0.40
N SER A 61 8.75 -19.28 0.72
CA SER A 61 9.31 -19.95 1.91
C SER A 61 8.32 -21.00 2.40
N LEU A 62 8.77 -22.25 2.53
CA LEU A 62 7.95 -23.38 2.96
C LEU A 62 8.52 -23.97 4.25
N TYR A 63 7.63 -24.29 5.19
CA TYR A 63 7.96 -24.65 6.56
C TYR A 63 7.57 -26.10 6.86
N PHE A 64 8.54 -26.85 7.36
CA PHE A 64 8.40 -28.28 7.60
C PHE A 64 8.89 -28.60 9.00
N GLN A 65 8.08 -29.26 9.81
CA GLN A 65 8.45 -29.79 11.10
C GLN A 65 7.82 -31.17 11.25
N ASP A 66 8.56 -32.14 11.79
CA ASP A 66 7.91 -33.40 12.14
C ASP A 66 7.08 -33.20 13.42
N ASN A 67 5.78 -33.37 13.25
CA ASN A 67 4.76 -33.19 14.26
C ASN A 67 4.71 -34.36 15.28
N ARG A 68 5.63 -35.32 15.21
CA ARG A 68 5.61 -36.55 16.02
C ARG A 68 6.80 -36.66 16.95
N GLN A 69 6.67 -37.54 17.94
CA GLN A 69 7.80 -37.94 18.77
C GLN A 69 8.83 -38.72 17.95
N GLN A 70 10.12 -38.43 18.21
CA GLN A 70 11.23 -39.01 17.49
C GLN A 70 11.31 -40.53 17.73
N SER A 71 11.30 -41.31 16.65
CA SER A 71 11.50 -42.76 16.66
C SER A 71 12.21 -43.24 15.38
N PRO A 72 12.77 -44.46 15.37
CA PRO A 72 13.38 -45.05 14.17
C PRO A 72 12.44 -45.18 12.97
N TYR A 73 11.12 -45.10 13.20
CA TYR A 73 10.08 -45.23 12.17
C TYR A 73 9.35 -43.90 11.91
N SER A 74 9.80 -42.79 12.49
CA SER A 74 9.16 -41.48 12.37
C SER A 74 9.93 -40.52 11.47
N TRP A 75 10.80 -40.99 10.59
CA TRP A 75 11.49 -40.11 9.63
C TRP A 75 10.66 -39.95 8.36
N ARG A 76 10.86 -38.81 7.68
CA ARG A 76 10.25 -38.55 6.38
C ARG A 76 11.22 -37.79 5.49
N ILE A 77 11.47 -38.35 4.32
CA ILE A 77 12.28 -37.74 3.28
C ILE A 77 11.41 -37.61 2.03
N PHE A 78 11.39 -36.43 1.44
CA PHE A 78 10.60 -36.16 0.25
C PHE A 78 11.21 -35.03 -0.58
N ASP A 79 10.91 -35.04 -1.87
CA ASP A 79 11.18 -33.91 -2.74
C ASP A 79 10.02 -32.91 -2.68
N VAL A 80 10.33 -31.63 -2.84
CA VAL A 80 9.37 -30.55 -2.96
C VAL A 80 9.40 -30.09 -4.41
N SER A 81 8.24 -30.05 -5.05
CA SER A 81 8.08 -29.49 -6.39
C SER A 81 6.98 -28.43 -6.39
N ILE A 82 7.16 -27.41 -7.24
CA ILE A 82 6.19 -26.34 -7.47
C ILE A 82 5.92 -26.28 -8.97
N ASN A 83 4.66 -26.46 -9.37
CA ASN A 83 4.22 -26.54 -10.77
C ASN A 83 5.01 -27.58 -11.59
N GLY A 84 5.33 -28.72 -10.99
CA GLY A 84 6.08 -29.81 -11.64
C GLY A 84 7.60 -29.59 -11.73
N HIS A 85 8.11 -28.43 -11.30
CA HIS A 85 9.55 -28.16 -11.23
C HIS A 85 10.09 -28.43 -9.83
N THR A 86 11.27 -29.06 -9.75
CA THR A 86 11.93 -29.36 -8.47
C THR A 86 12.30 -28.06 -7.73
N PHE A 87 11.70 -27.85 -6.58
CA PHE A 87 11.97 -26.73 -5.67
C PHE A 87 13.05 -27.08 -4.65
N PHE A 88 13.01 -28.30 -4.12
CA PHE A 88 14.03 -28.82 -3.21
C PHE A 88 14.07 -30.35 -3.28
N SER A 89 15.25 -30.96 -3.20
CA SER A 89 15.40 -32.43 -3.25
C SER A 89 15.88 -33.00 -1.93
N ASN A 90 15.43 -34.22 -1.60
CA ASN A 90 15.81 -34.96 -0.39
C ASN A 90 15.60 -34.16 0.90
N LEU A 91 14.48 -33.45 1.03
CA LEU A 91 14.13 -32.73 2.25
C LEU A 91 13.90 -33.72 3.39
N ASN A 92 14.68 -33.59 4.47
CA ASN A 92 14.51 -34.37 5.69
C ASN A 92 13.79 -33.51 6.75
N ALA A 93 12.50 -33.74 6.94
CA ALA A 93 11.72 -33.01 7.93
C ALA A 93 11.93 -33.63 9.32
N THR A 94 12.57 -32.88 10.22
CA THR A 94 12.85 -33.32 11.60
C THR A 94 11.99 -32.58 12.62
N ALA A 95 12.00 -33.03 13.87
CA ALA A 95 11.29 -32.35 14.96
C ALA A 95 11.82 -30.93 15.26
N LYS A 96 13.06 -30.60 14.86
CA LYS A 96 13.61 -29.24 14.98
C LYS A 96 13.01 -28.27 13.96
N GLY A 97 12.46 -28.80 12.88
CA GLY A 97 11.99 -28.01 11.76
C GLY A 97 13.08 -27.71 10.73
N VAL A 98 12.64 -27.41 9.51
CA VAL A 98 13.46 -26.99 8.38
C VAL A 98 12.64 -26.02 7.53
N THR A 99 13.32 -25.00 7.00
CA THR A 99 12.75 -24.09 6.01
C THR A 99 13.47 -24.29 4.69
N VAL A 100 12.72 -24.35 3.61
CA VAL A 100 13.29 -24.21 2.27
C VAL A 100 12.65 -23.02 1.58
N TYR A 101 13.47 -22.22 0.92
CA TYR A 101 13.03 -20.98 0.31
C TYR A 101 13.70 -20.77 -1.05
N ALA A 102 13.04 -20.00 -1.90
CA ALA A 102 13.60 -19.50 -3.14
C ALA A 102 13.39 -18.00 -3.20
N ALA A 103 14.48 -17.26 -3.45
CA ALA A 103 14.45 -15.81 -3.50
C ALA A 103 13.90 -15.27 -4.81
N GLN A 104 13.86 -16.05 -5.89
CA GLN A 104 13.28 -15.67 -7.18
C GLN A 104 12.73 -16.92 -7.87
N TRP A 105 11.46 -17.24 -7.64
CA TRP A 105 10.77 -18.35 -8.27
C TRP A 105 9.70 -17.84 -9.25
N PRO A 106 9.74 -18.20 -10.54
CA PRO A 106 8.75 -17.74 -11.51
C PRO A 106 7.41 -18.44 -11.26
N LEU A 107 6.34 -17.68 -11.10
CA LEU A 107 4.97 -18.20 -11.00
C LEU A 107 4.03 -17.42 -11.91
N PHE A 108 2.96 -18.09 -12.32
CA PHE A 108 1.84 -17.52 -13.05
C PHE A 108 0.62 -18.43 -12.87
N GLY A 109 -0.58 -17.85 -12.82
CA GLY A 109 -1.82 -18.62 -12.69
C GLY A 109 -1.91 -19.36 -11.34
N GLN A 110 -2.54 -20.53 -11.35
CA GLN A 110 -2.67 -21.37 -10.16
C GLN A 110 -1.33 -22.05 -9.83
N THR A 111 -1.00 -22.11 -8.54
CA THR A 111 0.22 -22.75 -8.05
C THR A 111 -0.12 -24.08 -7.38
N LYS A 112 0.53 -25.15 -7.83
CA LYS A 112 0.47 -26.48 -7.23
C LYS A 112 1.80 -26.82 -6.58
N ILE A 113 1.78 -27.14 -5.30
CA ILE A 113 2.91 -27.65 -4.53
C ILE A 113 2.72 -29.17 -4.37
N SER A 114 3.71 -29.96 -4.78
CA SER A 114 3.68 -31.41 -4.62
C SER A 114 4.87 -31.90 -3.80
N LEU A 115 4.60 -32.64 -2.72
CA LEU A 115 5.60 -33.30 -1.89
C LEU A 115 5.65 -34.78 -2.23
N ILE A 116 6.81 -35.23 -2.73
CA ILE A 116 6.98 -36.55 -3.32
C ILE A 116 7.82 -37.40 -2.36
N PRO A 117 7.23 -38.37 -1.64
CA PRO A 117 7.98 -39.18 -0.67
C PRO A 117 9.05 -40.04 -1.34
N ALA A 118 10.23 -40.08 -0.72
CA ALA A 118 11.29 -41.02 -1.13
C ALA A 118 10.86 -42.46 -0.88
N ALA A 119 11.36 -43.37 -1.71
CA ALA A 119 11.07 -44.80 -1.58
C ALA A 119 11.46 -45.33 -0.19
N GLY A 120 10.61 -46.18 0.40
CA GLY A 120 10.85 -46.78 1.70
C GLY A 120 10.53 -45.90 2.92
N THR A 121 10.22 -44.62 2.72
CA THR A 121 9.85 -43.71 3.80
C THR A 121 8.66 -44.27 4.61
N PRO A 122 8.76 -44.34 5.96
CA PRO A 122 7.74 -44.97 6.78
C PRO A 122 6.44 -44.15 6.88
N VAL A 123 6.48 -42.89 6.45
CA VAL A 123 5.48 -41.86 6.78
C VAL A 123 5.31 -40.95 5.57
N GLY A 124 4.09 -40.46 5.34
CA GLY A 124 3.86 -39.45 4.31
C GLY A 124 4.65 -38.16 4.54
N PRO A 125 4.78 -37.30 3.53
CA PRO A 125 5.32 -35.95 3.68
C PRO A 125 4.42 -35.09 4.59
N VAL A 126 4.96 -33.97 5.07
CA VAL A 126 4.20 -32.96 5.85
C VAL A 126 4.55 -31.58 5.35
N ILE A 127 3.67 -30.60 5.50
CA ILE A 127 3.99 -29.17 5.42
C ILE A 127 3.16 -28.43 6.45
N ASN A 128 3.80 -27.54 7.21
CA ASN A 128 3.15 -26.82 8.30
C ASN A 128 2.63 -25.47 7.83
N ALA A 129 3.42 -24.77 7.01
CA ALA A 129 3.05 -23.46 6.51
C ALA A 129 3.78 -23.11 5.21
N GLY A 130 3.33 -22.04 4.56
CA GLY A 130 4.00 -21.44 3.41
C GLY A 130 3.82 -19.91 3.40
N GLU A 131 4.81 -19.21 2.88
CA GLU A 131 4.75 -17.79 2.56
C GLU A 131 5.12 -17.57 1.10
N ILE A 132 4.39 -16.67 0.46
CA ILE A 132 4.61 -16.29 -0.92
C ILE A 132 4.49 -14.77 -1.05
N TYR A 133 5.57 -14.13 -1.48
CA TYR A 133 5.61 -12.68 -1.68
C TYR A 133 5.94 -12.39 -3.13
N GLN A 134 5.12 -11.56 -3.78
CA GLN A 134 5.43 -11.09 -5.13
C GLN A 134 6.68 -10.21 -5.07
N ILE A 135 7.68 -10.53 -5.89
CA ILE A 135 8.85 -9.69 -6.05
C ILE A 135 8.54 -8.72 -7.16
N LEU A 136 8.47 -7.46 -6.78
CA LEU A 136 8.31 -6.37 -7.69
C LEU A 136 9.71 -5.82 -7.93
N PRO A 137 10.34 -6.09 -9.09
CA PRO A 137 11.62 -5.47 -9.40
C PRO A 137 11.36 -3.97 -9.44
N LEU A 138 11.96 -3.23 -8.49
CA LEU A 138 11.67 -1.79 -8.35
C LEU A 138 11.95 -1.03 -9.65
N GLY A 139 12.83 -1.57 -10.52
CA GLY A 139 13.00 -1.11 -11.90
C GLY A 139 13.41 0.37 -12.00
N GLY A 140 13.74 0.97 -10.87
CA GLY A 140 13.80 2.40 -10.67
C GLY A 140 13.29 2.83 -9.29
N ARG A 141 13.11 4.14 -9.14
CA ARG A 141 12.49 4.83 -8.01
C ARG A 141 11.75 6.06 -8.51
N THR A 142 10.76 6.54 -7.79
CA THR A 142 10.23 7.88 -8.04
C THR A 142 11.31 8.91 -7.70
N HIS A 143 11.38 9.96 -8.51
CA HIS A 143 12.32 11.05 -8.27
C HIS A 143 12.06 11.69 -6.90
N THR A 144 13.10 11.88 -6.10
CA THR A 144 12.99 12.25 -4.68
C THR A 144 12.16 13.51 -4.43
N ARG A 145 12.25 14.52 -5.29
CA ARG A 145 11.42 15.74 -5.16
C ARG A 145 9.93 15.46 -5.33
N ASP A 146 9.59 14.53 -6.21
CA ASP A 146 8.21 14.14 -6.47
C ASP A 146 7.69 13.30 -5.30
N VAL A 147 8.52 12.41 -4.71
CA VAL A 147 8.19 11.68 -3.47
C VAL A 147 7.87 12.64 -2.33
N ILE A 148 8.75 13.60 -2.05
CA ILE A 148 8.55 14.57 -0.96
C ILE A 148 7.25 15.37 -1.16
N ALA A 149 7.01 15.87 -2.37
CA ALA A 149 5.80 16.62 -2.68
C ALA A 149 4.52 15.79 -2.49
N MET A 150 4.54 14.53 -2.92
CA MET A 150 3.40 13.63 -2.80
C MET A 150 3.16 13.16 -1.36
N GLU A 151 4.21 12.89 -0.59
CA GLU A 151 4.08 12.55 0.84
C GLU A 151 3.55 13.73 1.67
N ASP A 152 4.06 14.94 1.43
CA ASP A 152 3.57 16.13 2.12
C ASP A 152 2.10 16.40 1.77
N LEU A 153 1.73 16.24 0.49
CA LEU A 153 0.33 16.31 0.08
C LEU A 153 -0.50 15.25 0.80
N ALA A 154 -0.08 13.98 0.82
CA ALA A 154 -0.78 12.90 1.51
C ALA A 154 -1.03 13.22 2.99
N ARG A 155 -0.02 13.76 3.70
CA ARG A 155 -0.14 14.16 5.11
C ARG A 155 -1.05 15.36 5.33
N SER A 156 -1.20 16.25 4.34
CA SER A 156 -2.07 17.43 4.42
C SER A 156 -3.55 17.13 4.19
N LEU A 157 -3.86 15.99 3.59
CA LEU A 157 -5.23 15.54 3.34
C LEU A 157 -5.80 14.80 4.54
N GLN A 158 -7.07 15.01 4.84
CA GLN A 158 -7.76 14.32 5.93
C GLN A 158 -8.19 12.90 5.54
N ASN A 159 -8.39 12.66 4.24
CA ASN A 159 -8.85 11.41 3.67
C ASN A 159 -8.15 11.09 2.33
N PRO A 160 -6.81 10.92 2.34
CA PRO A 160 -6.09 10.49 1.14
C PRO A 160 -6.53 9.06 0.71
N PRO A 161 -6.36 8.68 -0.57
CA PRO A 161 -6.55 7.31 -1.00
C PRO A 161 -5.71 6.32 -0.18
N ALA A 162 -6.26 5.13 0.07
CA ALA A 162 -5.68 4.15 1.01
C ALA A 162 -4.32 3.59 0.56
N ASP A 163 -4.02 3.66 -0.74
CA ASP A 163 -2.78 3.19 -1.35
C ASP A 163 -1.69 4.26 -1.43
N TRP A 164 -1.92 5.46 -0.88
CA TRP A 164 -0.93 6.54 -0.79
C TRP A 164 0.11 6.28 0.30
N ASN A 165 0.87 5.20 0.14
CA ASN A 165 1.97 4.81 1.00
C ASN A 165 3.09 4.14 0.19
N GLY A 166 4.35 4.41 0.54
CA GLY A 166 5.51 3.90 -0.20
C GLY A 166 5.92 4.77 -1.39
N ASP A 167 6.45 4.15 -2.45
CA ASP A 167 6.91 4.88 -3.64
C ASP A 167 5.68 5.27 -4.51
N PRO A 168 5.48 6.56 -4.87
CA PRO A 168 4.26 6.99 -5.56
C PRO A 168 4.05 6.43 -6.96
N CYS A 169 5.13 6.15 -7.70
CA CYS A 169 5.04 5.70 -9.09
C CYS A 169 5.37 4.22 -9.28
N LEU A 170 6.03 3.60 -8.30
CA LEU A 170 6.60 2.28 -8.45
C LEU A 170 6.12 1.30 -7.38
N PRO A 171 5.99 0.01 -7.74
CA PRO A 171 6.39 -0.60 -9.00
C PRO A 171 5.45 -0.27 -10.17
N LYS A 172 5.93 -0.45 -11.40
CA LYS A 172 5.13 -0.17 -12.61
C LYS A 172 3.80 -0.93 -12.56
N GLY A 173 2.72 -0.25 -12.90
CA GLY A 173 1.35 -0.78 -12.82
C GLY A 173 0.72 -0.72 -11.42
N ASN A 174 1.45 -0.23 -10.41
CA ASN A 174 0.97 -0.05 -9.03
C ASN A 174 1.32 1.35 -8.49
N SER A 175 1.27 2.38 -9.34
CA SER A 175 1.36 3.76 -8.87
C SER A 175 0.17 4.09 -7.98
N TRP A 176 0.35 5.03 -7.06
CA TRP A 176 -0.72 5.51 -6.19
C TRP A 176 -1.96 5.93 -6.99
N THR A 177 -3.13 5.71 -6.39
CA THR A 177 -4.42 6.04 -6.98
C THR A 177 -4.44 7.51 -7.43
N GLY A 178 -4.87 7.70 -8.68
CA GLY A 178 -4.94 9.02 -9.31
C GLY A 178 -3.62 9.50 -9.93
N LEU A 179 -2.51 8.80 -9.75
CA LEU A 179 -1.24 9.16 -10.37
C LEU A 179 -1.05 8.49 -11.74
N THR A 180 -0.44 9.23 -12.66
CA THR A 180 0.27 8.67 -13.81
C THR A 180 1.70 9.17 -13.77
N CYS A 181 2.63 8.27 -14.08
CA CYS A 181 4.05 8.57 -14.00
C CYS A 181 4.78 8.27 -15.31
N SER A 182 5.88 8.99 -15.52
CA SER A 182 6.75 8.76 -16.66
C SER A 182 7.44 7.40 -16.61
N ASN A 183 7.72 6.86 -17.78
CA ASN A 183 8.53 5.66 -17.91
C ASN A 183 10.02 6.01 -17.72
N GLY A 184 10.69 5.32 -16.80
CA GLY A 184 12.13 5.46 -16.61
C GLY A 184 12.60 4.89 -15.28
N PHE A 185 13.93 4.83 -15.09
CA PHE A 185 14.53 4.43 -13.82
C PHE A 185 14.31 5.47 -12.71
N HIS A 186 14.15 6.75 -13.08
CA HIS A 186 13.72 7.82 -12.18
C HIS A 186 12.35 8.31 -12.63
N ALA A 187 11.30 7.61 -12.20
CA ALA A 187 9.93 7.94 -12.56
C ALA A 187 9.57 9.35 -12.05
N ARG A 188 8.82 10.10 -12.85
CA ARG A 188 8.33 11.44 -12.50
C ARG A 188 6.80 11.43 -12.50
N VAL A 189 6.17 12.16 -11.59
CA VAL A 189 4.71 12.31 -11.61
C VAL A 189 4.33 13.25 -12.75
N THR A 190 3.55 12.74 -13.71
CA THR A 190 3.11 13.51 -14.90
C THR A 190 1.64 13.89 -14.82
N THR A 191 0.85 13.16 -14.05
CA THR A 191 -0.57 13.46 -13.83
C THR A 191 -0.98 13.14 -12.40
N LEU A 192 -1.76 14.05 -11.82
CA LEU A 192 -2.49 13.83 -10.57
C LEU A 192 -3.96 14.13 -10.84
N ASN A 193 -4.77 13.08 -10.87
CA ASN A 193 -6.21 13.16 -11.06
C ASN A 193 -6.95 12.52 -9.89
N LEU A 194 -7.57 13.36 -9.07
CA LEU A 194 -8.45 12.96 -7.98
C LEU A 194 -9.78 13.70 -8.07
N THR A 195 -10.27 13.91 -9.29
CA THR A 195 -11.54 14.59 -9.53
C THR A 195 -12.68 13.84 -8.83
N ASN A 196 -13.49 14.55 -8.05
CA ASN A 196 -14.59 13.99 -7.25
C ASN A 196 -14.19 12.85 -6.28
N ALA A 197 -12.95 12.85 -5.78
CA ALA A 197 -12.49 11.83 -4.82
C ALA A 197 -12.93 12.10 -3.36
N GLY A 198 -13.71 13.15 -3.13
CA GLY A 198 -14.24 13.51 -1.81
C GLY A 198 -13.18 14.05 -0.84
N LEU A 199 -12.04 14.52 -1.34
CA LEU A 199 -10.89 14.94 -0.53
C LEU A 199 -11.18 16.21 0.28
N SER A 200 -10.67 16.27 1.50
CA SER A 200 -10.60 17.48 2.33
C SER A 200 -9.18 17.69 2.89
N GLY A 201 -8.85 18.93 3.24
CA GLY A 201 -7.49 19.35 3.62
C GLY A 201 -7.03 20.54 2.80
N THR A 202 -5.72 20.77 2.75
CA THR A 202 -5.10 21.89 2.02
C THR A 202 -4.09 21.41 0.98
N LEU A 203 -3.71 22.28 0.05
CA LEU A 203 -2.58 22.02 -0.85
C LEU A 203 -1.28 22.52 -0.22
N THR A 204 -0.21 21.74 -0.31
CA THR A 204 1.10 22.09 0.25
C THR A 204 1.95 22.91 -0.73
N PRO A 205 2.84 23.80 -0.25
CA PRO A 205 3.77 24.53 -1.12
C PRO A 205 4.67 23.61 -1.96
N THR A 206 5.00 22.43 -1.44
CA THR A 206 5.82 21.43 -2.13
C THR A 206 5.15 20.86 -3.38
N LEU A 207 3.84 21.05 -3.57
CA LEU A 207 3.14 20.72 -4.80
C LEU A 207 3.79 21.37 -6.03
N GLY A 208 4.30 22.60 -5.90
CA GLY A 208 5.01 23.32 -6.96
C GLY A 208 6.33 22.66 -7.40
N HIS A 209 6.84 21.66 -6.67
CA HIS A 209 8.08 20.94 -7.01
C HIS A 209 7.89 19.83 -8.05
N LEU A 210 6.65 19.48 -8.41
CA LEU A 210 6.32 18.45 -9.40
C LEU A 210 6.60 18.95 -10.84
N SER A 211 7.87 19.20 -11.17
CA SER A 211 8.25 19.95 -12.37
C SER A 211 7.85 19.30 -13.71
N ALA A 212 7.56 18.00 -13.70
CA ALA A 212 7.14 17.22 -14.87
C ALA A 212 5.61 17.02 -14.95
N LEU A 213 4.85 17.60 -14.01
CA LEU A 213 3.40 17.47 -13.95
C LEU A 213 2.76 18.23 -15.11
N ALA A 214 2.07 17.51 -15.99
CA ALA A 214 1.34 18.07 -17.12
C ALA A 214 -0.14 18.32 -16.81
N HIS A 215 -0.72 17.49 -15.93
CA HIS A 215 -2.15 17.51 -15.64
C HIS A 215 -2.39 17.46 -14.12
N LEU A 216 -3.02 18.51 -13.59
CA LEU A 216 -3.43 18.60 -12.19
C LEU A 216 -4.94 18.78 -12.11
N TRP A 217 -5.66 17.71 -11.76
CA TRP A 217 -7.12 17.68 -11.72
C TRP A 217 -7.61 17.27 -10.33
N LEU A 218 -8.03 18.27 -9.56
CA LEU A 218 -8.56 18.11 -8.21
C LEU A 218 -9.98 18.68 -8.09
N GLY A 219 -10.67 18.87 -9.21
CA GLY A 219 -12.01 19.45 -9.25
C GLY A 219 -13.05 18.61 -8.49
N GLY A 220 -14.04 19.27 -7.90
CA GLY A 220 -15.16 18.59 -7.22
C GLY A 220 -14.80 17.95 -5.88
N ASN A 221 -13.84 18.51 -5.16
CA ASN A 221 -13.45 18.08 -3.81
C ASN A 221 -13.85 19.13 -2.76
N LYS A 222 -13.41 18.95 -1.51
CA LYS A 222 -13.66 19.84 -0.37
C LYS A 222 -12.34 20.45 0.14
N LEU A 223 -11.38 20.68 -0.75
CA LEU A 223 -10.08 21.27 -0.40
C LEU A 223 -10.26 22.74 -0.01
N THR A 224 -9.53 23.20 1.00
CA THR A 224 -9.58 24.55 1.58
C THR A 224 -8.21 25.22 1.60
N GLY A 225 -8.14 26.44 2.13
CA GLY A 225 -6.90 27.22 2.21
C GLY A 225 -6.57 27.92 0.89
N THR A 226 -5.39 28.52 0.82
CA THR A 226 -4.91 29.23 -0.38
C THR A 226 -4.25 28.26 -1.36
N ILE A 227 -4.32 28.58 -2.65
CA ILE A 227 -3.62 27.81 -3.69
C ILE A 227 -2.12 28.16 -3.60
N PRO A 228 -1.22 27.19 -3.40
CA PRO A 228 0.22 27.44 -3.28
C PRO A 228 0.82 27.95 -4.58
N ASP A 229 2.05 28.45 -4.54
CA ASP A 229 2.76 28.85 -5.76
C ASP A 229 3.01 27.63 -6.66
N LEU A 230 2.42 27.66 -7.86
CA LEU A 230 2.55 26.62 -8.88
C LEU A 230 3.62 26.97 -9.93
N SER A 231 4.41 28.03 -9.73
CA SER A 231 5.39 28.53 -10.69
C SER A 231 6.44 27.48 -11.12
N GLY A 232 6.70 26.47 -10.29
CA GLY A 232 7.62 25.37 -10.58
C GLY A 232 7.06 24.30 -11.53
N LEU A 233 5.75 24.28 -11.79
CA LEU A 233 5.09 23.32 -12.68
C LEU A 233 5.25 23.70 -14.16
N LYS A 234 6.49 23.73 -14.65
CA LYS A 234 6.83 24.24 -15.99
C LYS A 234 6.18 23.48 -17.15
N ASP A 235 5.83 22.22 -16.92
CA ASP A 235 5.18 21.35 -17.90
C ASP A 235 3.65 21.33 -17.81
N LEU A 236 3.04 22.08 -16.88
CA LEU A 236 1.61 22.06 -16.64
C LEU A 236 0.85 22.58 -17.86
N GLN A 237 -0.09 21.75 -18.35
CA GLN A 237 -0.93 22.03 -19.52
C GLN A 237 -2.37 22.28 -19.12
N THR A 238 -2.87 21.54 -18.14
CA THR A 238 -4.26 21.63 -17.69
C THR A 238 -4.34 21.67 -16.17
N LEU A 239 -5.09 22.65 -15.64
CA LEU A 239 -5.31 22.84 -14.22
C LEU A 239 -6.80 22.91 -13.89
N HIS A 240 -7.33 21.90 -13.18
CA HIS A 240 -8.73 21.86 -12.75
C HIS A 240 -8.79 21.86 -11.22
N LEU A 241 -9.28 22.96 -10.65
CA LEU A 241 -9.43 23.17 -9.20
C LEU A 241 -10.85 23.61 -8.82
N GLU A 242 -11.75 23.72 -9.80
CA GLU A 242 -13.13 24.16 -9.63
C GLU A 242 -13.92 23.26 -8.68
N LYS A 243 -15.01 23.80 -8.12
CA LYS A 243 -15.85 23.08 -7.15
C LYS A 243 -15.05 22.56 -5.95
N ASN A 244 -14.18 23.41 -5.40
CA ASN A 244 -13.50 23.27 -4.10
C ASN A 244 -13.82 24.50 -3.23
N ASN A 245 -13.30 24.52 -2.00
CA ASN A 245 -13.50 25.57 -1.00
C ASN A 245 -12.22 26.41 -0.79
N PHE A 246 -11.42 26.61 -1.83
CA PHE A 246 -10.20 27.43 -1.75
C PHE A 246 -10.51 28.89 -1.43
N GLU A 247 -9.60 29.53 -0.70
CA GLU A 247 -9.62 30.93 -0.34
C GLU A 247 -8.66 31.73 -1.22
N GLY A 248 -9.02 32.98 -1.53
CA GLY A 248 -8.21 33.86 -2.36
C GLY A 248 -8.21 33.48 -3.85
N SER A 249 -7.45 34.21 -4.66
CA SER A 249 -7.34 33.96 -6.10
C SER A 249 -6.22 32.99 -6.44
N LEU A 250 -6.22 32.50 -7.67
CA LEU A 250 -5.04 31.85 -8.24
C LEU A 250 -3.83 32.79 -8.16
N PRO A 251 -2.63 32.28 -7.81
CA PRO A 251 -1.41 33.07 -7.85
C PRO A 251 -1.14 33.60 -9.27
N PRO A 252 -0.74 34.88 -9.44
CA PRO A 252 -0.43 35.45 -10.76
C PRO A 252 0.69 34.71 -11.51
N THR A 253 1.54 33.98 -10.80
CA THR A 253 2.60 33.14 -11.37
C THR A 253 2.03 31.95 -12.13
N THR A 254 0.87 31.43 -11.72
CA THR A 254 0.18 30.30 -12.37
C THR A 254 -0.30 30.69 -13.77
N GLU A 255 -0.77 31.92 -13.96
CA GLU A 255 -1.19 32.45 -15.26
C GLU A 255 -0.02 32.62 -16.24
N LYS A 256 1.21 32.69 -15.72
CA LYS A 256 2.45 32.87 -16.51
C LYS A 256 3.15 31.54 -16.83
N LEU A 257 2.51 30.40 -16.56
CA LEU A 257 3.09 29.10 -16.87
C LEU A 257 3.19 28.91 -18.39
N PRO A 258 4.36 28.51 -18.92
CA PRO A 258 4.66 28.60 -20.34
C PRO A 258 3.87 27.61 -21.20
N ARG A 259 3.30 26.56 -20.59
CA ARG A 259 2.61 25.46 -21.29
C ARG A 259 1.14 25.34 -20.90
N LEU A 260 0.63 26.22 -20.03
CA LEU A 260 -0.74 26.15 -19.55
C LEU A 260 -1.71 26.55 -20.68
N ARG A 261 -2.64 25.66 -21.02
CA ARG A 261 -3.61 25.83 -22.12
C ARG A 261 -5.04 25.82 -21.63
N GLU A 262 -5.31 25.09 -20.56
CA GLU A 262 -6.65 24.94 -20.02
C GLU A 262 -6.65 25.14 -18.50
N MET A 263 -7.59 25.94 -18.02
CA MET A 263 -7.79 26.19 -16.61
C MET A 263 -9.28 26.15 -16.29
N GLY A 264 -9.65 25.33 -15.30
CA GLY A 264 -11.02 25.24 -14.80
C GLY A 264 -11.47 26.56 -14.21
N LYS A 265 -12.72 26.96 -14.49
CA LYS A 265 -13.29 28.20 -13.93
C LYS A 265 -13.53 28.01 -12.43
N LEU A 266 -12.70 28.63 -11.59
CA LEU A 266 -13.00 28.76 -10.17
C LEU A 266 -14.26 29.63 -10.03
N ALA A 267 -15.39 29.01 -9.68
CA ALA A 267 -16.65 29.74 -9.49
C ALA A 267 -16.51 30.69 -8.28
N ASN A 268 -16.76 31.98 -8.52
CA ASN A 268 -17.00 33.07 -7.58
C ASN A 268 -16.37 32.92 -6.19
N LEU A 269 -15.19 33.50 -6.05
CA LEU A 269 -14.62 33.90 -4.77
C LEU A 269 -15.64 34.83 -4.08
N THR A 270 -16.44 34.29 -3.17
CA THR A 270 -16.98 35.14 -2.11
C THR A 270 -15.77 35.52 -1.29
N VAL A 271 -15.24 36.72 -1.52
CA VAL A 271 -14.48 37.44 -0.52
C VAL A 271 -15.39 37.48 0.70
N LYS A 272 -15.22 36.54 1.63
CA LYS A 272 -15.68 36.72 3.00
C LYS A 272 -14.82 37.86 3.52
N ALA A 273 -15.19 39.08 3.16
CA ALA A 273 -14.70 40.27 3.81
C ALA A 273 -14.99 40.04 5.28
N LYS A 274 -13.94 39.80 6.06
CA LYS A 274 -14.02 39.84 7.51
C LYS A 274 -14.60 41.21 7.80
N ARG A 275 -15.87 41.27 8.20
CA ARG A 275 -16.53 42.51 8.59
C ARG A 275 -15.83 42.95 9.87
N SER A 276 -14.71 43.65 9.73
CA SER A 276 -14.17 44.46 10.81
C SER A 276 -15.28 45.43 11.17
N GLU A 277 -15.74 45.37 12.41
CA GLU A 277 -16.66 46.34 12.98
C GLU A 277 -16.12 47.74 12.67
N ILE A 278 -16.79 48.45 11.77
CA ILE A 278 -16.57 49.88 11.60
C ILE A 278 -17.34 50.52 12.76
N THR A 279 -16.65 50.75 13.87
CA THR A 279 -17.15 51.63 14.92
C THR A 279 -17.11 53.06 14.39
N ILE A 280 -18.23 53.53 13.83
CA ILE A 280 -18.40 54.95 13.54
C ILE A 280 -18.68 55.65 14.87
N GLN A 281 -17.66 56.30 15.44
CA GLN A 281 -17.87 57.28 16.52
C GLN A 281 -18.49 58.54 15.90
N VAL A 282 -19.82 58.62 15.92
CA VAL A 282 -20.52 59.89 15.69
C VAL A 282 -20.67 60.58 17.04
N GLN A 283 -19.87 61.62 17.24
CA GLN A 283 -19.96 62.49 18.41
C GLN A 283 -21.13 63.45 18.19
N ILE A 284 -22.27 63.21 18.85
CA ILE A 284 -23.34 64.20 19.00
C ILE A 284 -23.43 64.58 20.47
N ALA A 285 -23.19 65.87 20.71
CA ALA A 285 -23.28 66.51 22.00
C ALA A 285 -24.74 66.74 22.42
N SER A 286 -24.98 66.67 23.74
CA SER A 286 -26.13 67.21 24.51
C SER A 286 -27.49 66.54 24.25
N TYR A 287 -28.35 66.21 25.23
CA TYR A 287 -28.67 66.89 26.49
C TYR A 287 -29.43 65.93 27.45
N ASN A 288 -29.40 66.25 28.73
CA ASN A 288 -30.00 65.59 29.90
C ASN A 288 -31.41 64.96 29.75
N ARG A 289 -31.62 63.77 30.35
CA ARG A 289 -32.42 63.56 31.58
C ARG A 289 -32.60 62.06 31.94
N ALA A 290 -31.99 61.70 33.08
CA ALA A 290 -32.58 61.08 34.28
C ALA A 290 -33.39 59.75 34.24
N PHE A 291 -33.12 58.97 35.32
CA PHE A 291 -33.84 57.82 35.90
C PHE A 291 -33.76 56.49 35.12
N SER A 292 -33.64 55.29 35.73
CA SER A 292 -33.28 54.79 37.06
C SER A 292 -33.34 53.25 36.99
N VAL A 293 -32.50 52.53 37.77
CA VAL A 293 -32.84 51.23 38.42
C VAL A 293 -33.02 50.03 37.44
N SER A 294 -32.50 48.81 37.59
CA SER A 294 -31.77 48.05 38.61
C SER A 294 -31.24 46.76 37.97
N ARG A 295 -30.23 46.15 38.62
CA ARG A 295 -29.75 44.76 38.53
C ARG A 295 -30.83 43.69 38.26
N TRP A 296 -30.46 42.54 37.70
CA TRP A 296 -30.13 41.29 38.43
C TRP A 296 -29.60 40.19 37.49
N LEU A 297 -28.50 39.56 37.94
CA LEU A 297 -27.76 38.36 37.50
C LEU A 297 -27.40 38.18 36.02
#